data_AF-A0A9P7AHD9-F1
#
_entry.id   AF-A0A9P7AHD9-F1
#
_cell.length_a   1.000
_cell.length_b   1.000
_cell.length_c   1.000
_cell.angle_alpha   90.00
_cell.angle_beta   90.00
_cell.angle_gamma   90.00
#
_symmetry.space_group_name_H-M   'P 1'
#
loop_
_entity.id
_entity.type
_entity.pdbx_description
1 polymer ?
#
loop_
_entity_poly.entity_id
_entity_poly.type
_entity_poly.pdbx_seq_one_letter_code
_entity_poly.pdbx_strand_id
1 'polypeptide(L)'
;IPILHPQYSASIPSPQYSASIPNSVHTLIASMKNLQSTLTLWSTSRASPDAVSDAYMQFGVGFNAVVRAFEGSGVDTSDLHQIPTRLRAVLETCLGEDPCPAALEMYQPRIRQQLYELLQGLKAKQGAWRSAVAAGL
;
A
#
# COMPACT_ATOMS: atom_id res chain seq x y z
N ILE A 1 52.31 18.64 20.27
CA ILE A 1 51.21 18.74 19.29
C ILE A 1 50.26 17.58 19.55
N PRO A 2 49.13 17.77 20.26
CA PRO A 2 48.10 16.75 20.37
C PRO A 2 47.17 16.86 19.16
N ILE A 3 47.03 15.77 18.41
CA ILE A 3 46.11 15.67 17.28
C ILE A 3 44.70 15.47 17.85
N LEU A 4 43.83 16.45 17.60
CA LEU A 4 42.39 16.40 17.84
C LEU A 4 41.80 15.13 17.21
N HIS A 5 41.17 14.28 18.00
CA HIS A 5 40.21 13.31 17.49
C HIS A 5 38.90 14.06 17.15
N PRO A 6 38.41 14.03 15.90
CA PRO A 6 37.09 14.55 15.59
C PRO A 6 36.03 13.64 16.20
N GLN A 7 35.22 14.22 17.09
CA GLN A 7 33.96 13.65 17.55
C GLN A 7 33.04 13.48 16.33
N TYR A 8 32.90 12.25 15.84
CA TYR A 8 31.84 11.89 14.89
C TYR A 8 30.52 11.86 15.66
N SER A 9 29.91 13.03 15.85
CA SER A 9 28.48 13.12 16.14
C SER A 9 27.73 12.74 14.87
N ALA A 10 27.62 11.44 14.60
CA ALA A 10 26.60 10.96 13.69
C ALA A 10 25.26 11.12 14.41
N SER A 11 24.63 12.29 14.25
CA SER A 11 23.20 12.42 14.44
C SER A 11 22.54 11.48 13.42
N ILE A 12 22.26 10.25 13.85
CA ILE A 12 21.42 9.31 13.12
C ILE A 12 20.07 10.01 13.02
N PRO A 13 19.60 10.44 11.83
CA PRO A 13 18.21 10.81 11.71
C PRO A 13 17.42 9.51 11.85
N SER A 14 16.86 9.29 13.05
CA SER A 14 15.80 8.32 13.24
C SER A 14 14.79 8.55 12.12
N PRO A 15 14.45 7.56 11.28
CA PRO A 15 13.31 7.69 10.41
C PRO A 15 12.06 7.65 11.29
N GLN A 16 11.74 8.77 11.92
CA GLN A 16 10.41 9.06 12.46
C GLN A 16 9.45 9.14 11.27
N TYR A 17 9.14 7.98 10.69
CA TYR A 17 7.89 7.80 9.98
C TYR A 17 6.79 7.64 11.04
N SER A 18 6.55 8.66 11.86
CA SER A 18 5.20 8.91 12.34
C SER A 18 4.42 9.42 11.14
N ALA A 19 4.24 8.56 10.14
CA ALA A 19 3.45 8.88 8.96
C ALA A 19 2.03 9.09 9.48
N SER A 20 1.60 10.35 9.50
CA SER A 20 0.24 10.71 9.86
C SER A 20 -0.72 9.87 9.01
N ILE A 21 -1.79 9.34 9.60
CA ILE A 21 -2.83 8.56 8.90
C ILE A 21 -3.15 9.13 7.50
N PRO A 22 -3.41 10.43 7.30
CA PRO A 22 -3.62 11.01 5.98
C PRO A 22 -2.47 10.81 4.98
N ASN A 23 -1.22 10.93 5.43
CA ASN A 23 -0.06 10.70 4.56
C ASN A 23 0.08 9.23 4.19
N SER A 24 -0.08 8.31 5.16
CA SER A 24 -0.07 6.87 4.89
C SER A 24 -1.15 6.46 3.90
N VAL A 25 -2.37 6.99 4.06
CA VAL A 25 -3.49 6.73 3.14
C VAL A 25 -3.19 7.28 1.75
N HIS A 26 -2.63 8.49 1.65
CA HIS A 26 -2.23 9.06 0.37
C HIS A 26 -1.18 8.19 -0.34
N THR A 27 -0.15 7.73 0.37
CA THR A 27 0.86 6.81 -0.16
C THR A 27 0.25 5.49 -0.63
N LEU A 28 -0.65 4.89 0.15
CA LEU A 28 -1.33 3.65 -0.24
C LEU A 28 -2.15 3.82 -1.53
N ILE A 29 -2.91 4.92 -1.65
CA ILE A 29 -3.68 5.22 -2.86
C ILE A 29 -2.74 5.42 -4.07
N ALA A 30 -1.60 6.08 -3.88
CA ALA A 30 -0.61 6.24 -4.94
C ALA A 30 -0.03 4.89 -5.40
N SER A 31 0.40 4.03 -4.47
CA SER A 31 0.92 2.69 -4.78
C SER A 31 -0.14 1.79 -5.43
N MET A 32 -1.40 1.90 -5.01
CA MET A 32 -2.53 1.20 -5.62
C MET A 32 -2.78 1.63 -7.08
N LYS A 33 -2.65 2.92 -7.37
CA LYS A 33 -2.74 3.45 -8.75
C LYS A 33 -1.54 2.99 -9.59
N ASN A 34 -0.34 2.96 -8.99
CA ASN A 34 0.86 2.43 -9.64
C ASN A 34 0.67 0.96 -10.03
N LEU A 35 0.19 0.11 -9.12
CA LEU A 35 -0.10 -1.30 -9.40
C LEU A 35 -1.06 -1.48 -10.58
N GLN A 36 -2.17 -0.73 -10.62
CA GLN A 36 -3.12 -0.77 -11.75
C GLN A 36 -2.49 -0.30 -13.07
N SER A 37 -1.66 0.74 -13.01
CA SER A 37 -0.93 1.23 -14.18
C SER A 37 0.05 0.18 -14.70
N THR A 38 0.83 -0.43 -13.82
CA THR A 38 1.81 -1.47 -14.18
C THR A 38 1.13 -2.72 -14.75
N LEU A 39 -0.04 -3.11 -14.23
CA LEU A 39 -0.86 -4.18 -14.82
C LEU A 39 -1.31 -3.88 -16.25
N THR A 40 -1.68 -2.63 -16.52
CA THR A 40 -2.09 -2.18 -17.86
C THR A 40 -0.89 -2.15 -18.82
N LEU A 41 0.29 -1.81 -18.32
CA LEU A 41 1.52 -1.93 -19.11
C LEU A 41 1.89 -3.39 -19.36
N TRP A 42 1.74 -4.26 -18.35
CA TRP A 42 1.99 -5.69 -18.49
C TRP A 42 1.08 -6.32 -19.55
N SER A 43 -0.21 -5.98 -19.58
CA SER A 43 -1.14 -6.53 -20.58
C SER A 43 -0.86 -6.09 -22.02
N THR A 44 -0.01 -5.07 -22.22
CA THR A 44 0.48 -4.62 -23.53
C THR A 44 1.94 -5.01 -23.76
N SER A 45 2.47 -5.94 -22.96
CA SER A 45 3.87 -6.40 -22.98
C SER A 45 4.90 -5.27 -22.78
N ARG A 46 4.50 -4.18 -22.11
CA ARG A 46 5.33 -3.01 -21.79
C ARG A 46 5.87 -3.01 -20.36
N ALA A 47 5.49 -3.99 -19.54
CA ALA A 47 6.04 -4.24 -18.22
C ALA A 47 6.19 -5.75 -17.99
N SER A 48 7.20 -6.15 -17.22
CA SER A 48 7.40 -7.54 -16.83
C SER A 48 6.50 -7.96 -15.67
N PRO A 49 6.25 -9.28 -15.50
CA PRO A 49 5.61 -9.80 -14.29
C PRO A 49 6.33 -9.39 -13.00
N ASP A 50 7.67 -9.30 -13.01
CA ASP A 50 8.47 -8.79 -11.89
C ASP A 50 8.14 -7.34 -11.54
N ALA A 51 7.91 -6.48 -12.55
CA ALA A 51 7.53 -5.08 -12.30
C ALA A 51 6.15 -4.99 -11.63
N VAL A 52 5.20 -5.85 -12.00
CA VAL A 52 3.89 -5.94 -11.32
C VAL A 52 4.07 -6.44 -9.88
N SER A 53 4.96 -7.42 -9.67
CA SER A 53 5.26 -7.96 -8.35
C SER A 53 5.91 -6.92 -7.43
N ASP A 54 6.84 -6.10 -7.95
CA ASP A 54 7.43 -4.97 -7.22
C ASP A 54 6.37 -3.91 -6.86
N ALA A 55 5.50 -3.56 -7.80
CA ALA A 55 4.38 -2.65 -7.54
C ALA A 55 3.43 -3.20 -6.46
N TYR A 56 3.17 -4.52 -6.44
CA TYR A 56 2.41 -5.17 -5.39
C TYR A 56 3.13 -5.15 -4.03
N MET A 57 4.45 -5.32 -4.01
CA MET A 57 5.25 -5.19 -2.79
C MET A 57 5.15 -3.77 -2.21
N GLN A 58 5.28 -2.74 -3.05
CA GLN A 58 5.10 -1.33 -2.64
C GLN A 58 3.69 -1.05 -2.11
N PHE A 59 2.65 -1.62 -2.75
CA PHE A 59 1.29 -1.59 -2.23
C PHE A 59 1.18 -2.21 -0.84
N GLY A 60 1.81 -3.38 -0.62
CA GLY A 60 1.85 -4.05 0.68
C GLY A 60 2.54 -3.23 1.77
N VAL A 61 3.64 -2.54 1.44
CA VAL A 61 4.33 -1.62 2.35
C VAL A 61 3.41 -0.45 2.74
N GLY A 62 2.76 0.18 1.75
CA GLY A 62 1.80 1.26 2.00
C GLY A 62 0.61 0.79 2.84
N PHE A 63 0.12 -0.43 2.60
CA PHE A 63 -0.99 -1.01 3.35
C PHE A 63 -0.61 -1.22 4.82
N ASN A 64 0.57 -1.80 5.08
CA ASN A 64 1.04 -2.03 6.43
C ASN A 64 1.26 -0.71 7.20
N ALA A 65 1.76 0.34 6.52
CA ALA A 65 1.92 1.66 7.13
C ALA A 65 0.57 2.28 7.54
N VAL A 66 -0.47 2.10 6.74
CA VAL A 66 -1.83 2.56 7.06
C VAL A 66 -2.44 1.79 8.22
N VAL A 67 -2.33 0.45 8.19
CA VAL A 67 -2.80 -0.42 9.28
C VAL A 67 -2.17 0.00 10.61
N ARG A 68 -0.84 0.12 10.66
CA ARG A 68 -0.13 0.55 11.88
C ARG A 68 -0.56 1.93 12.37
N ALA A 69 -0.82 2.87 11.45
CA ALA A 69 -1.25 4.22 11.82
C ALA A 69 -2.66 4.23 12.45
N PHE A 70 -3.58 3.41 11.93
CA PHE A 70 -4.93 3.25 12.49
C PHE A 70 -4.91 2.51 13.83
N GLU A 71 -4.23 1.35 13.90
CA GLU A 71 -4.12 0.56 15.12
C GLU A 71 -3.45 1.35 16.25
N GLY A 72 -2.41 2.14 15.93
CA GLY A 72 -1.76 3.06 16.88
C GLY A 72 -2.67 4.19 17.39
N SER A 73 -3.80 4.44 16.71
CA SER A 73 -4.84 5.38 17.13
C SER A 73 -6.06 4.68 17.76
N GLY A 74 -5.98 3.38 18.03
CA GLY A 74 -7.07 2.59 18.62
C GLY A 74 -8.18 2.20 17.63
N VAL A 75 -7.96 2.36 16.32
CA VAL A 75 -8.92 1.97 15.29
C VAL A 75 -8.64 0.53 14.86
N ASP A 76 -9.62 -0.36 15.05
CA ASP A 76 -9.54 -1.75 14.55
C ASP A 76 -9.41 -1.77 13.02
N THR A 77 -8.55 -2.63 12.48
CA THR A 77 -8.32 -2.82 11.03
C THR A 77 -8.49 -4.27 10.57
N SER A 78 -9.05 -5.13 11.42
CA SER A 78 -9.16 -6.58 11.17
C SER A 78 -9.88 -6.91 9.84
N ASP A 79 -10.87 -6.12 9.45
CA ASP A 79 -11.60 -6.27 8.18
C ASP A 79 -10.74 -6.03 6.94
N LEU A 80 -9.65 -5.26 7.05
CA LEU A 80 -8.77 -4.92 5.93
C LEU A 80 -7.75 -6.01 5.63
N HIS A 81 -7.38 -6.82 6.64
CA HIS A 81 -6.20 -7.71 6.58
C HIS A 81 -6.30 -8.82 5.52
N GLN A 82 -7.52 -9.19 5.11
CA GLN A 82 -7.70 -10.21 4.07
C GLN A 82 -7.53 -9.66 2.63
N ILE A 83 -7.59 -8.34 2.45
CA ILE A 83 -7.58 -7.73 1.12
C ILE A 83 -6.26 -7.97 0.37
N PRO A 84 -5.07 -7.75 0.97
CA PRO A 84 -3.80 -8.04 0.28
C PRO A 84 -3.69 -9.49 -0.18
N THR A 85 -4.08 -10.44 0.68
CA THR A 85 -4.04 -11.88 0.36
C THR A 85 -4.95 -12.22 -0.81
N ARG A 86 -6.19 -11.70 -0.82
CA ARG A 86 -7.13 -11.89 -1.93
C ARG A 86 -6.64 -11.25 -3.22
N LEU A 87 -6.07 -10.04 -3.15
CA LEU A 87 -5.49 -9.34 -4.29
C LEU A 87 -4.32 -10.14 -4.87
N ARG A 88 -3.42 -10.64 -4.01
CA ARG A 88 -2.28 -11.49 -4.42
C ARG A 88 -2.73 -12.71 -5.20
N ALA A 89 -3.73 -13.45 -4.71
CA ALA A 89 -4.21 -14.65 -5.38
C ALA A 89 -4.74 -14.35 -6.80
N VAL A 90 -5.42 -13.20 -6.98
CA VAL A 90 -5.89 -12.77 -8.30
C VAL A 90 -4.72 -12.38 -9.21
N LEU A 91 -3.73 -11.67 -8.67
CA LEU A 91 -2.52 -11.27 -9.42
C LEU A 91 -1.68 -12.48 -9.83
N GLU A 92 -1.45 -13.43 -8.94
CA GLU A 92 -0.70 -14.66 -9.23
C GLU A 92 -1.37 -15.48 -10.34
N THR A 93 -2.70 -15.55 -10.35
CA THR A 93 -3.43 -16.20 -11.44
C THR A 93 -3.29 -15.41 -12.75
N CYS A 94 -3.44 -14.08 -12.70
CA CYS A 94 -3.35 -13.22 -13.87
C CYS A 94 -1.96 -13.23 -14.52
N LEU A 95 -0.90 -13.18 -13.71
CA LEU A 95 0.49 -13.15 -14.17
C LEU A 95 1.00 -14.52 -14.64
N GLY A 96 0.25 -15.60 -14.36
CA GLY A 96 0.53 -16.93 -14.90
C GLY A 96 0.09 -17.10 -16.36
N GLU A 97 -0.75 -16.21 -16.87
CA GLU A 97 -1.22 -16.19 -18.26
C GLU A 97 -0.24 -15.41 -19.16
N ASP A 98 -0.37 -15.58 -20.48
CA ASP A 98 0.35 -14.73 -21.44
C ASP A 98 -0.11 -13.27 -21.36
N PRO A 99 0.82 -12.30 -21.40
CA PRO A 99 0.51 -10.89 -21.31
C PRO A 99 -0.35 -10.44 -22.50
N CYS A 100 -1.63 -10.22 -22.26
CA CYS A 100 -2.55 -9.67 -23.25
C CYS A 100 -3.72 -8.90 -22.61
N PRO A 101 -4.37 -7.97 -23.35
CA PRO A 101 -5.48 -7.18 -22.82
C PRO A 101 -6.69 -8.04 -22.42
N ALA A 102 -6.95 -9.12 -23.16
CA ALA A 102 -8.06 -10.04 -22.90
C ALA A 102 -7.88 -10.80 -21.57
N ALA A 103 -6.66 -11.26 -21.27
CA ALA A 103 -6.34 -11.87 -20.00
C ALA A 103 -6.60 -10.87 -18.86
N LEU A 104 -6.08 -9.64 -18.96
CA LEU A 104 -6.30 -8.62 -17.93
C LEU A 104 -7.80 -8.30 -17.75
N GLU A 105 -8.58 -8.23 -18.82
CA GLU A 105 -10.03 -7.95 -18.77
C GLU A 105 -10.79 -9.01 -17.96
N MET A 106 -10.41 -10.30 -18.08
CA MET A 106 -10.98 -11.41 -17.30
C MET A 106 -10.76 -11.25 -15.79
N TYR A 107 -9.59 -10.75 -15.37
CA TYR A 107 -9.25 -10.57 -13.95
C TYR A 107 -9.63 -9.18 -13.40
N GLN A 108 -9.83 -8.19 -14.27
CA GLN A 108 -10.19 -6.82 -13.93
C GLN A 108 -11.37 -6.68 -12.94
N PRO A 109 -12.50 -7.41 -13.07
CA PRO A 109 -13.61 -7.29 -12.11
C PRO A 109 -13.19 -7.71 -10.70
N ARG A 110 -12.39 -8.78 -10.57
CA ARG A 110 -11.90 -9.27 -9.27
C ARG A 110 -10.89 -8.32 -8.65
N ILE A 111 -9.97 -7.78 -9.45
CA ILE A 111 -9.00 -6.76 -9.01
C ILE A 111 -9.76 -5.53 -8.52
N ARG A 112 -10.68 -4.98 -9.34
CA ARG A 112 -11.50 -3.81 -8.99
C ARG A 112 -12.31 -4.02 -7.71
N GLN A 113 -12.83 -5.23 -7.49
CA GLN A 113 -13.55 -5.56 -6.26
C GLN A 113 -12.65 -5.43 -5.02
N GLN A 114 -11.45 -6.05 -5.03
CA GLN A 114 -10.52 -5.96 -3.91
C GLN A 114 -10.07 -4.53 -3.63
N LEU A 115 -9.82 -3.78 -4.71
CA LEU A 115 -9.46 -2.38 -4.67
C LEU A 115 -10.60 -1.49 -4.12
N TYR A 116 -11.84 -1.77 -4.50
CA TYR A 116 -13.01 -1.07 -3.99
C TYR A 116 -13.25 -1.36 -2.50
N GLU A 117 -13.17 -2.64 -2.09
CA GLU A 117 -13.26 -3.05 -0.68
C GLU A 117 -12.23 -2.30 0.18
N LEU A 118 -10.99 -2.16 -0.31
CA LEU A 118 -9.96 -1.39 0.36
C LEU A 118 -10.36 0.08 0.54
N LEU A 119 -10.81 0.74 -0.53
CA LEU A 119 -11.17 2.16 -0.47
C LEU A 119 -12.35 2.41 0.47
N GLN A 120 -13.35 1.53 0.47
CA GLN A 120 -14.47 1.63 1.41
C GLN A 120 -14.01 1.44 2.86
N GLY A 121 -13.19 0.43 3.11
CA GLY A 121 -12.61 0.16 4.42
C GLY A 121 -11.80 1.36 4.93
N LEU A 122 -10.88 1.88 4.11
CA LEU A 122 -10.10 3.08 4.44
C LEU A 122 -10.99 4.28 4.77
N LYS A 123 -12.02 4.54 3.95
CA LYS A 123 -12.95 5.65 4.18
C LYS A 123 -13.69 5.50 5.51
N ALA A 124 -14.14 4.28 5.83
CA ALA A 124 -14.80 3.99 7.11
C ALA A 124 -13.86 4.21 8.30
N LYS A 125 -12.61 3.72 8.22
CA LYS A 125 -11.61 3.92 9.28
C LYS A 125 -11.21 5.39 9.45
N GLN A 126 -11.07 6.14 8.34
CA GLN A 126 -10.84 7.59 8.39
C GLN A 126 -12.02 8.32 9.05
N GLY A 127 -13.26 7.90 8.78
CA GLY A 127 -14.45 8.44 9.44
C GLY A 127 -14.41 8.21 10.94
N ALA A 128 -14.19 6.96 11.36
CA ALA A 128 -14.10 6.59 12.77
C ALA A 128 -12.98 7.34 13.50
N TRP A 129 -11.78 7.40 12.90
CA TRP A 129 -10.66 8.16 13.44
C TRP A 129 -10.98 9.64 13.60
N ARG A 130 -11.55 10.29 12.56
CA ARG A 130 -11.94 11.71 12.63
C ARG A 130 -12.98 11.98 13.70
N SER A 131 -13.98 11.10 13.83
CA SER A 131 -15.00 11.21 14.88
C SER A 131 -14.39 11.06 16.27
N ALA A 132 -13.43 10.15 16.45
CA ALA A 132 -12.74 9.96 17.73
C ALA A 132 -11.86 11.17 18.10
N VAL A 133 -11.12 11.73 17.13
CA VAL A 133 -10.34 12.97 17.34
C VAL A 133 -11.26 14.16 17.63
N ALA A 134 -12.42 14.27 16.97
CA ALA A 134 -13.37 15.35 17.21
C ALA A 134 -14.13 15.20 18.54
N ALA A 135 -14.37 13.97 18.99
CA ALA A 135 -15.04 13.66 20.25
C ALA A 135 -14.10 13.73 21.47
N GLY A 136 -12.80 13.99 21.25
CA GLY A 136 -11.84 14.12 22.33
C GLY A 136 -11.39 12.77 22.91
N LEU A 137 -10.95 11.85 22.03
CA LEU A 137 -9.67 11.23 22.36
C LEU A 137 -8.64 12.32 22.70
#